data_AF-A0AAV2HMS2-F1
#
_entry.id   AF-A0AAV2HMS2-F1
#
_cell.length_a   1.000
_cell.length_b   1.000
_cell.length_c   1.000
_cell.angle_alpha   90.00
_cell.angle_beta   90.00
_cell.angle_gamma   90.00
#
_symmetry.space_group_name_H-M   'P 1'
#
loop_
_entity.id
_entity.type
_entity.pdbx_description
1 polymer ?
#
loop_
_entity_poly.entity_id
_entity_poly.type
_entity_poly.pdbx_seq_one_letter_code
_entity_poly.pdbx_strand_id
1 'polypeptide(L)'
;MKTWTLQLYLIYLALVPSKSIEIYLNSHLHCDKTLEVTLEKTYLVRADVSPDTETSTFRDCEVVFHAQNVNGQLCIVQEGELSMIKDSNVEFQAYDGFGDTAENIFTLEYYPSVWNYREHCTQSSYITLYLRRKNKNIKVNIQNIWINFHIIDIESKDRRLYMDDDYYCSVTYHLHNSWVSVYNRQNEAKHVTVDKCGLRFEKETGRNTSICFLYTPMESVKYSRDWNLSVSKEFKLAAEYIIYQLKWDDAKAKETHAWCANGSIDSLVLILERTGKNFSQEPKQMFQVIATDHSGTEESLMQSLKHDNENDCSYVYIIVVILVIVLMIAFVVLFKMKNQLFKKMFFGEYTRAHNPGGKESKKSEFNL
;
A
#
# COMPACT_ATOMS: atom_id res chain seq x y z
N MET A 1 28.62 2.39 17.42
CA MET A 1 27.85 2.19 16.16
C MET A 1 28.38 3.16 15.13
N LYS A 2 28.88 2.66 13.99
CA LYS A 2 29.63 3.46 13.01
C LYS A 2 28.65 4.27 12.15
N THR A 3 28.97 5.52 11.86
CA THR A 3 28.19 6.44 10.99
C THR A 3 27.70 5.82 9.67
N TRP A 4 28.44 4.84 9.15
CA TRP A 4 28.08 4.05 7.96
C TRP A 4 26.81 3.20 8.10
N THR A 5 26.52 2.62 9.27
CA THR A 5 25.28 1.85 9.47
C THR A 5 24.05 2.76 9.52
N LEU A 6 24.20 3.99 10.02
CA LEU A 6 23.11 4.98 10.00
C LEU A 6 22.86 5.50 8.57
N GLN A 7 23.91 5.74 7.78
CA GLN A 7 23.78 6.16 6.39
C GLN A 7 23.18 5.07 5.50
N LEU A 8 23.58 3.81 5.65
CA LEU A 8 22.96 2.67 4.96
C LEU A 8 21.50 2.50 5.37
N TYR A 9 21.15 2.72 6.64
CA TYR A 9 19.77 2.67 7.10
C TYR A 9 18.91 3.82 6.54
N LEU A 10 19.47 5.03 6.43
CA LEU A 10 18.78 6.17 5.81
C LEU A 10 18.61 5.99 4.29
N ILE A 11 19.62 5.42 3.61
CA ILE A 11 19.53 5.05 2.19
C ILE A 11 18.51 3.92 1.99
N TYR A 12 18.48 2.93 2.89
CA TYR A 12 17.46 1.88 2.90
C TYR A 12 16.06 2.48 3.02
N LEU A 13 15.82 3.36 4.01
CA LEU A 13 14.54 4.06 4.17
C LEU A 13 14.16 4.91 2.95
N ALA A 14 15.14 5.50 2.26
CA ALA A 14 14.92 6.30 1.06
C ALA A 14 14.68 5.45 -0.21
N LEU A 15 15.08 4.18 -0.21
CA LEU A 15 14.94 3.26 -1.34
C LEU A 15 13.78 2.28 -1.19
N VAL A 16 13.07 2.25 -0.06
CA VAL A 16 11.82 1.49 0.03
C VAL A 16 10.83 2.14 -0.94
N PRO A 17 10.44 1.47 -2.04
CA PRO A 17 9.48 2.04 -2.96
C PRO A 17 8.19 2.31 -2.17
N SER A 18 7.66 3.52 -2.32
CA SER A 18 6.33 3.86 -1.84
C SER A 18 5.35 2.76 -2.29
N LYS A 19 4.56 2.22 -1.36
CA LYS A 19 3.52 1.23 -1.69
C LYS A 19 2.48 1.77 -2.67
N SER A 20 2.34 3.10 -2.74
CA SER A 20 1.40 3.79 -3.60
C SER A 20 2.07 4.81 -4.54
N ILE A 21 1.50 5.00 -5.73
CA ILE A 21 1.90 6.06 -6.65
C ILE A 21 0.93 7.24 -6.46
N GLU A 22 1.43 8.46 -6.29
CA GLU A 22 0.58 9.62 -6.08
C GLU A 22 0.12 10.25 -7.41
N ILE A 23 -1.19 10.52 -7.52
CA ILE A 23 -1.81 11.29 -8.60
C ILE A 23 -2.40 12.55 -8.00
N TYR A 24 -2.16 13.67 -8.68
CA TYR A 24 -2.60 14.99 -8.24
C TYR A 24 -3.59 15.57 -9.23
N LEU A 25 -4.77 15.93 -8.75
CA LEU A 25 -5.87 16.49 -9.56
C LEU A 25 -5.75 18.01 -9.79
N ASN A 26 -4.58 18.60 -9.52
CA ASN A 26 -4.28 20.01 -9.78
C ASN A 26 -2.82 20.24 -10.24
N SER A 27 -2.15 19.23 -10.81
CA SER A 27 -0.79 19.39 -11.32
C SER A 27 -0.76 19.65 -12.83
N HIS A 28 0.26 20.39 -13.31
CA HIS A 28 0.51 20.49 -14.75
C HIS A 28 0.77 19.14 -15.39
N LEU A 29 1.52 18.27 -14.69
CA LEU A 29 1.90 16.95 -15.19
C LEU A 29 0.68 16.07 -15.49
N HIS A 30 -0.39 16.18 -14.69
CA HIS A 30 -1.55 15.30 -14.79
C HIS A 30 -2.80 15.95 -15.40
N CYS A 31 -2.86 17.29 -15.45
CA CYS A 31 -4.10 18.00 -15.80
C CYS A 31 -4.01 18.86 -17.07
N ASP A 32 -2.84 18.96 -17.72
CA ASP A 32 -2.73 19.71 -19.00
C ASP A 32 -3.49 19.00 -20.14
N LYS A 33 -3.67 17.68 -20.04
CA LYS A 33 -4.50 16.82 -20.89
C LYS A 33 -5.10 15.71 -20.03
N THR A 34 -6.14 15.04 -20.52
CA THR A 34 -6.66 13.81 -19.92
C THR A 34 -5.52 12.82 -19.76
N LEU A 35 -5.23 12.46 -18.51
CA LEU A 35 -4.21 11.48 -18.17
C LEU A 35 -4.85 10.09 -18.09
N GLU A 36 -4.36 9.16 -18.89
CA GLU A 36 -4.72 7.75 -18.79
C GLU A 36 -3.62 6.97 -18.06
N VAL A 37 -4.01 6.18 -17.06
CA VAL A 37 -3.10 5.45 -16.19
C VAL A 37 -3.48 3.97 -16.16
N THR A 38 -2.53 3.11 -16.54
CA THR A 38 -2.64 1.67 -16.32
C THR A 38 -2.37 1.37 -14.85
N LEU A 39 -3.29 0.66 -14.20
CA LEU A 39 -3.17 0.39 -12.77
C LEU A 39 -2.13 -0.71 -12.48
N GLU A 40 -0.87 -0.34 -12.24
CA GLU A 40 0.17 -1.32 -11.87
C GLU A 40 0.26 -1.62 -10.38
N LYS A 41 -0.20 -0.69 -9.55
CA LYS A 41 -0.13 -0.70 -8.09
C LYS A 41 -1.31 0.09 -7.53
N THR A 42 -1.35 0.24 -6.22
CA THR A 42 -2.23 1.20 -5.56
C THR A 42 -1.86 2.64 -5.96
N TYR A 43 -2.84 3.44 -6.37
CA TYR A 43 -2.65 4.87 -6.64
C TYR A 43 -3.36 5.71 -5.58
N LEU A 44 -2.63 6.64 -4.96
CA LEU A 44 -3.19 7.61 -4.03
C LEU A 44 -3.51 8.90 -4.78
N VAL A 45 -4.79 9.25 -4.82
CA VAL A 45 -5.32 10.45 -5.46
C VAL A 45 -5.41 11.57 -4.43
N ARG A 46 -4.71 12.66 -4.71
CA ARG A 46 -4.68 13.89 -3.92
C ARG A 46 -5.16 15.08 -4.75
N ALA A 47 -5.62 16.12 -4.06
CA ALA A 47 -6.02 17.35 -4.71
C ALA A 47 -4.83 18.10 -5.35
N ASP A 48 -3.68 18.20 -4.66
CA ASP A 48 -2.53 18.99 -5.13
C ASP A 48 -1.16 18.39 -4.76
N VAL A 49 -0.12 18.78 -5.49
CA VAL A 49 1.28 18.29 -5.39
C VAL A 49 1.90 18.61 -4.02
N SER A 50 1.48 19.70 -3.39
CA SER A 50 1.72 19.94 -1.98
C SER A 50 0.57 20.77 -1.41
N PRO A 51 -0.02 20.36 -0.28
CA PRO A 51 -1.05 21.14 0.40
C PRO A 51 -0.53 22.52 0.86
N ASP A 52 0.80 22.68 0.94
CA ASP A 52 1.49 23.89 1.38
C ASP A 52 2.13 24.69 0.24
N THR A 53 2.15 24.18 -1.00
CA THR A 53 2.57 25.00 -2.13
C THR A 53 1.41 25.87 -2.56
N GLU A 54 1.62 27.18 -2.57
CA GLU A 54 0.70 28.16 -3.14
C GLU A 54 0.66 28.01 -4.67
N THR A 55 0.09 26.92 -5.18
CA THR A 55 -0.29 26.85 -6.59
C THR A 55 -1.43 27.86 -6.78
N SER A 56 -1.09 29.06 -7.24
CA SER A 56 -2.05 30.15 -7.44
C SER A 56 -3.10 29.85 -8.53
N THR A 57 -2.94 28.75 -9.26
CA THR A 57 -3.75 28.36 -10.40
C THR A 57 -4.42 27.02 -10.15
N PHE A 58 -5.74 27.02 -10.11
CA PHE A 58 -6.57 25.82 -10.15
C PHE A 58 -6.79 25.37 -11.60
N ARG A 59 -6.68 24.07 -11.85
CA ARG A 59 -6.93 23.42 -13.15
C ARG A 59 -8.15 22.51 -13.04
N ASP A 60 -9.01 22.56 -14.04
CA ASP A 60 -10.01 21.50 -14.18
C ASP A 60 -9.23 20.27 -14.67
N CYS A 61 -9.40 19.13 -14.01
CA CYS A 61 -8.56 17.96 -14.21
C CYS A 61 -9.41 16.71 -14.43
N GLU A 62 -8.96 15.86 -15.34
CA GLU A 62 -9.52 14.54 -15.63
C GLU A 62 -8.40 13.52 -15.61
N VAL A 63 -8.58 12.47 -14.83
CA VAL A 63 -7.68 11.31 -14.81
C VAL A 63 -8.50 10.04 -14.97
N VAL A 64 -8.08 9.20 -15.89
CA VAL A 64 -8.70 7.91 -16.22
C VAL A 64 -7.76 6.82 -15.76
N PHE A 65 -8.23 5.97 -14.86
CA PHE A 65 -7.56 4.75 -14.45
C PHE A 65 -8.14 3.60 -15.23
N HIS A 66 -7.30 2.72 -15.75
CA HIS A 66 -7.74 1.50 -16.40
C HIS A 66 -7.04 0.27 -15.81
N ALA A 67 -7.78 -0.82 -15.66
CA ALA A 67 -7.25 -2.08 -15.19
C ALA A 67 -6.16 -2.60 -16.13
N GLN A 68 -5.22 -3.39 -15.60
CA GLN A 68 -4.24 -4.10 -16.42
C GLN A 68 -4.90 -5.16 -17.30
N ASN A 69 -5.91 -5.83 -16.76
CA ASN A 69 -6.65 -6.88 -17.45
C ASN A 69 -7.89 -6.31 -18.13
N VAL A 70 -8.22 -6.80 -19.32
CA VAL A 70 -9.39 -6.35 -20.12
C VAL A 70 -10.72 -6.52 -19.39
N ASN A 71 -10.80 -7.49 -18.47
CA ASN A 71 -11.97 -7.74 -17.64
C ASN A 71 -11.69 -7.43 -16.16
N GLY A 72 -10.59 -6.72 -15.87
CA GLY A 72 -10.24 -6.33 -14.50
C GLY A 72 -11.23 -5.29 -14.01
N GLN A 73 -11.50 -5.29 -12.71
CA GLN A 73 -12.34 -4.29 -12.04
C GLN A 73 -11.47 -3.46 -11.12
N LEU A 74 -11.78 -2.18 -11.04
CA LEU A 74 -11.07 -1.25 -10.18
C LEU A 74 -11.97 -0.87 -9.02
N CYS A 75 -11.37 -0.60 -7.86
CA CYS A 75 -12.07 -0.06 -6.72
C CYS A 75 -11.53 1.32 -6.38
N ILE A 76 -12.44 2.25 -6.12
CA ILE A 76 -12.14 3.48 -5.40
C ILE A 76 -12.31 3.19 -3.91
N VAL A 77 -11.29 3.49 -3.12
CA VAL A 77 -11.23 3.23 -1.68
C VAL A 77 -10.90 4.51 -0.93
N GLN A 78 -11.48 4.69 0.25
CA GLN A 78 -11.13 5.79 1.15
C GLN A 78 -10.65 5.25 2.49
N GLU A 79 -9.35 5.33 2.72
CA GLU A 79 -8.73 5.03 4.01
C GLU A 79 -8.64 6.32 4.85
N GLY A 80 -8.99 6.31 6.13
CA GLY A 80 -8.84 7.51 6.96
C GLY A 80 -10.04 8.44 7.00
N GLU A 81 -9.71 9.73 7.06
CA GLU A 81 -10.66 10.85 7.09
C GLU A 81 -11.39 10.97 5.75
N LEU A 82 -12.65 11.42 5.82
CA LEU A 82 -13.48 11.63 4.64
C LEU A 82 -12.86 12.73 3.76
N SER A 83 -12.87 12.51 2.45
CA SER A 83 -12.63 13.56 1.48
C SER A 83 -13.68 14.67 1.64
N MET A 84 -13.26 15.93 1.54
CA MET A 84 -14.09 17.08 1.86
C MET A 84 -13.74 18.26 0.96
N ILE A 85 -14.78 18.93 0.44
CA ILE A 85 -14.65 20.16 -0.35
C ILE A 85 -15.33 21.30 0.41
N LYS A 86 -14.55 22.32 0.80
CA LYS A 86 -15.01 23.56 1.44
C LYS A 86 -15.04 24.75 0.50
N ASP A 87 -14.83 24.53 -0.80
CA ASP A 87 -14.99 25.55 -1.84
C ASP A 87 -16.30 25.32 -2.59
N SER A 88 -17.20 26.31 -2.58
CA SER A 88 -18.53 26.16 -3.19
C SER A 88 -18.52 26.11 -4.71
N ASN A 89 -17.40 26.49 -5.34
CA ASN A 89 -17.24 26.53 -6.79
C ASN A 89 -16.57 25.27 -7.35
N VAL A 90 -16.36 24.24 -6.53
CA VAL A 90 -15.67 23.02 -6.93
C VAL A 90 -16.56 21.81 -6.72
N GLU A 91 -16.41 20.84 -7.60
CA GLU A 91 -16.93 19.50 -7.41
C GLU A 91 -15.90 18.46 -7.87
N PHE A 92 -15.92 17.33 -7.18
CA PHE A 92 -15.20 16.13 -7.55
C PHE A 92 -16.22 15.07 -7.97
N GLN A 93 -15.96 14.38 -9.08
CA GLN A 93 -16.85 13.35 -9.59
C GLN A 93 -16.05 12.09 -9.90
N ALA A 94 -16.60 10.94 -9.53
CA ALA A 94 -16.07 9.64 -9.91
C ALA A 94 -17.08 8.92 -10.80
N TYR A 95 -16.60 8.30 -11.88
CA TYR A 95 -17.40 7.55 -12.82
C TYR A 95 -16.85 6.14 -13.04
N ASP A 96 -17.75 5.19 -13.23
CA ASP A 96 -17.48 3.83 -13.70
C ASP A 96 -17.53 3.85 -15.23
N GLY A 97 -16.38 3.66 -15.89
CA GLY A 97 -16.26 3.77 -17.34
C GLY A 97 -15.49 5.01 -17.80
N PHE A 98 -15.37 5.15 -19.13
CA PHE A 98 -14.67 6.25 -19.79
C PHE A 98 -15.45 6.69 -21.04
N GLY A 99 -15.47 7.99 -21.32
CA GLY A 99 -16.21 8.57 -22.46
C GLY A 99 -17.73 8.46 -22.29
N ASP A 100 -18.43 8.16 -23.39
CA ASP A 100 -19.91 8.17 -23.45
C ASP A 100 -20.57 7.05 -22.63
N THR A 101 -19.81 6.06 -22.16
CA THR A 101 -20.32 4.93 -21.37
C THR A 101 -20.11 5.11 -19.87
N ALA A 102 -19.61 6.27 -19.43
CA ALA A 102 -19.28 6.53 -18.03
C ALA A 102 -20.54 6.75 -17.18
N GLU A 103 -20.76 5.89 -16.20
CA GLU A 103 -21.85 6.02 -15.22
C GLU A 103 -21.34 6.70 -13.94
N ASN A 104 -22.10 7.65 -13.38
CA ASN A 104 -21.64 8.34 -12.17
C ASN A 104 -21.70 7.40 -10.95
N ILE A 105 -20.57 7.25 -10.27
CA ILE A 105 -20.48 6.52 -8.99
C ILE A 105 -20.93 7.45 -7.85
N PHE A 106 -20.28 8.61 -7.75
CA PHE A 106 -20.64 9.66 -6.81
C PHE A 106 -20.15 11.03 -7.27
N THR A 107 -20.72 12.06 -6.64
CA THR A 107 -20.26 13.45 -6.74
C THR A 107 -20.05 13.99 -5.33
N LEU A 108 -18.87 14.55 -5.08
CA LEU A 108 -18.57 15.34 -3.89
C LEU A 108 -18.63 16.82 -4.26
N GLU A 109 -19.52 17.54 -3.60
CA GLU A 109 -19.63 19.00 -3.72
C GLU A 109 -19.24 19.68 -2.40
N TYR A 110 -19.60 20.97 -2.27
CA TYR A 110 -19.45 21.73 -1.05
C TYR A 110 -20.02 20.99 0.17
N TYR A 111 -19.27 20.99 1.27
CA TYR A 111 -19.68 20.44 2.56
C TYR A 111 -21.10 20.91 2.94
N PRO A 112 -22.00 20.02 3.41
CA PRO A 112 -21.74 18.69 3.99
C PRO A 112 -21.83 17.50 3.02
N SER A 113 -21.64 17.70 1.71
CA SER A 113 -21.56 16.57 0.77
C SER A 113 -20.44 15.59 1.16
N VAL A 114 -20.78 14.32 1.34
CA VAL A 114 -19.86 13.26 1.76
C VAL A 114 -20.14 11.96 1.00
N TRP A 115 -19.09 11.18 0.75
CA TRP A 115 -19.19 9.82 0.25
C TRP A 115 -18.99 8.87 1.43
N ASN A 116 -20.07 8.19 1.80
CA ASN A 116 -20.17 7.43 3.05
C ASN A 116 -19.73 5.96 2.90
N TYR A 117 -19.09 5.60 1.79
CA TYR A 117 -18.62 4.23 1.55
C TYR A 117 -17.10 4.19 1.69
N ARG A 118 -16.57 3.07 2.24
CA ARG A 118 -15.12 2.83 2.24
C ARG A 118 -14.61 2.45 0.87
N GLU A 119 -15.43 1.76 0.10
CA GLU A 119 -15.04 1.15 -1.16
C GLU A 119 -16.24 1.13 -2.09
N HIS A 120 -15.98 1.35 -3.37
CA HIS A 120 -16.87 1.01 -4.46
C HIS A 120 -16.03 0.42 -5.59
N CYS A 121 -16.43 -0.74 -6.10
CA CYS A 121 -15.75 -1.41 -7.21
C CYS A 121 -16.60 -1.32 -8.47
N THR A 122 -15.95 -1.03 -9.59
CA THR A 122 -16.57 -0.83 -10.89
C THR A 122 -17.02 -2.14 -11.53
N GLN A 123 -18.03 -2.04 -12.39
CA GLN A 123 -18.38 -3.09 -13.33
C GLN A 123 -17.56 -3.01 -14.61
N SER A 124 -17.09 -1.82 -14.99
CA SER A 124 -16.14 -1.65 -16.09
C SER A 124 -14.68 -1.79 -15.63
N SER A 125 -13.77 -1.82 -16.59
CA SER A 125 -12.32 -1.79 -16.35
C SER A 125 -11.75 -0.40 -16.17
N TYR A 126 -12.60 0.61 -15.96
CA TYR A 126 -12.18 2.02 -15.89
C TYR A 126 -12.79 2.74 -14.69
N ILE A 127 -11.99 3.59 -14.05
CA ILE A 127 -12.48 4.64 -13.16
C ILE A 127 -12.03 5.98 -13.73
N THR A 128 -12.99 6.88 -13.98
CA THR A 128 -12.67 8.25 -14.40
C THR A 128 -12.96 9.23 -13.26
N LEU A 129 -11.96 10.03 -12.91
CA LEU A 129 -12.04 11.05 -11.87
C LEU A 129 -11.97 12.45 -12.47
N TYR A 130 -12.87 13.31 -12.04
CA TYR A 130 -12.87 14.73 -12.41
C TYR A 130 -12.80 15.61 -11.17
N LEU A 131 -11.97 16.65 -11.22
CA LEU A 131 -12.01 17.78 -10.31
C LEU A 131 -12.20 19.04 -11.13
N ARG A 132 -13.33 19.74 -10.97
CA ARG A 132 -13.70 20.83 -11.88
C ARG A 132 -14.34 22.03 -11.19
N ARG A 133 -14.21 23.19 -11.83
CA ARG A 133 -14.97 24.40 -11.50
C ARG A 133 -16.42 24.30 -11.96
N LYS A 134 -17.35 24.70 -11.09
CA LYS A 134 -18.75 24.97 -11.46
C LYS A 134 -18.86 26.24 -12.32
N ASN A 135 -18.10 27.28 -11.95
CA ASN A 135 -18.03 28.54 -12.68
C ASN A 135 -16.57 28.94 -12.92
N LYS A 136 -16.18 29.05 -14.20
CA LYS A 136 -14.81 29.39 -14.63
C LYS A 136 -14.35 30.80 -14.22
N ASN A 137 -15.28 31.70 -13.90
CA ASN A 137 -15.00 33.08 -13.52
C ASN A 137 -14.74 33.26 -12.02
N ILE A 138 -15.01 32.24 -11.19
CA ILE A 138 -14.81 32.29 -9.74
C ILE A 138 -13.48 31.59 -9.42
N LYS A 139 -12.65 32.25 -8.61
CA LYS A 139 -11.38 31.67 -8.13
C LYS A 139 -11.67 30.54 -7.15
N VAL A 140 -10.87 29.48 -7.24
CA VAL A 140 -10.92 28.33 -6.33
C VAL A 140 -9.75 28.42 -5.36
N ASN A 141 -10.01 28.15 -4.09
CA ASN A 141 -8.96 27.94 -3.10
C ASN A 141 -8.65 26.44 -2.96
N ILE A 142 -7.52 25.98 -3.48
CA ILE A 142 -7.10 24.57 -3.44
C ILE A 142 -6.93 24.05 -2.01
N GLN A 143 -6.58 24.92 -1.04
CA GLN A 143 -6.45 24.54 0.37
C GLN A 143 -7.79 24.15 1.01
N ASN A 144 -8.91 24.53 0.38
CA ASN A 144 -10.24 24.13 0.80
C ASN A 144 -10.66 22.76 0.23
N ILE A 145 -9.79 22.05 -0.47
CA ILE A 145 -10.09 20.77 -1.12
C ILE A 145 -9.20 19.70 -0.51
N TRP A 146 -9.80 18.73 0.16
CA TRP A 146 -9.13 17.57 0.71
C TRP A 146 -9.64 16.31 0.03
N ILE A 147 -8.79 15.64 -0.75
CA ILE A 147 -9.11 14.39 -1.44
C ILE A 147 -8.11 13.33 -0.97
N ASN A 148 -8.64 12.19 -0.55
CA ASN A 148 -7.84 11.06 -0.07
C ASN A 148 -8.48 9.74 -0.54
N PHE A 149 -8.39 9.50 -1.85
CA PHE A 149 -8.87 8.27 -2.46
C PHE A 149 -7.72 7.39 -2.92
N HIS A 150 -7.87 6.10 -2.77
CA HIS A 150 -7.01 5.10 -3.37
C HIS A 150 -7.74 4.47 -4.55
N ILE A 151 -7.05 4.32 -5.69
CA ILE A 151 -7.51 3.48 -6.80
C ILE A 151 -6.68 2.21 -6.76
N ILE A 152 -7.37 1.07 -6.71
CA ILE A 152 -6.77 -0.25 -6.58
C ILE A 152 -7.48 -1.25 -7.48
N ASP A 153 -6.83 -2.36 -7.79
CA ASP A 153 -7.47 -3.49 -8.45
C ASP A 153 -8.33 -4.25 -7.43
N ILE A 154 -9.48 -4.78 -7.84
CA ILE A 154 -10.36 -5.55 -6.95
C ILE A 154 -9.63 -6.77 -6.36
N GLU A 155 -8.73 -7.38 -7.12
CA GLU A 155 -7.93 -8.55 -6.72
C GLU A 155 -6.73 -8.16 -5.84
N SER A 156 -6.53 -6.86 -5.55
CA SER A 156 -5.40 -6.37 -4.78
C SER A 156 -5.37 -6.90 -3.34
N LYS A 157 -4.16 -7.11 -2.83
CA LYS A 157 -3.89 -7.45 -1.42
C LYS A 157 -3.80 -6.23 -0.49
N ASP A 158 -3.85 -5.02 -1.05
CA ASP A 158 -3.74 -3.77 -0.30
C ASP A 158 -5.09 -3.28 0.23
N ARG A 159 -6.19 -4.01 0.01
CA ARG A 159 -7.52 -3.66 0.50
C ARG A 159 -7.56 -3.66 2.02
N ARG A 160 -7.95 -2.53 2.61
CA ARG A 160 -7.96 -2.35 4.08
C ARG A 160 -9.28 -1.77 4.57
N LEU A 161 -9.82 -2.39 5.62
CA LEU A 161 -11.06 -1.98 6.27
C LEU A 161 -10.86 -1.81 7.77
N TYR A 162 -11.70 -0.99 8.38
CA TYR A 162 -11.69 -0.71 9.82
C TYR A 162 -13.10 -0.84 10.40
N MET A 163 -13.21 -1.45 11.59
CA MET A 163 -14.47 -1.74 12.28
C MET A 163 -14.80 -0.73 13.41
N ASP A 164 -14.37 0.52 13.27
CA ASP A 164 -14.44 1.58 14.29
C ASP A 164 -15.36 2.76 13.95
N ASP A 165 -16.08 2.69 12.83
CA ASP A 165 -16.86 3.81 12.29
C ASP A 165 -18.22 3.34 11.78
N ASP A 166 -19.29 3.96 12.29
CA ASP A 166 -20.69 3.63 12.04
C ASP A 166 -21.04 3.58 10.55
N TYR A 167 -20.44 4.47 9.74
CA TYR A 167 -20.78 4.59 8.32
C TYR A 167 -20.40 3.36 7.49
N TYR A 168 -19.48 2.54 8.00
CA TYR A 168 -18.91 1.43 7.23
C TYR A 168 -19.31 0.06 7.77
N CYS A 169 -19.95 0.04 8.92
CA CYS A 169 -20.58 -1.15 9.44
C CYS A 169 -21.80 -1.51 8.58
N SER A 170 -22.05 -2.81 8.42
CA SER A 170 -23.08 -3.42 7.58
C SER A 170 -22.89 -3.25 6.06
N VAL A 171 -21.67 -2.93 5.61
CA VAL A 171 -21.31 -2.88 4.18
C VAL A 171 -20.91 -4.27 3.68
N THR A 172 -21.16 -4.52 2.40
CA THR A 172 -20.81 -5.75 1.68
C THR A 172 -19.58 -5.53 0.80
N TYR A 173 -18.62 -6.45 0.86
CA TYR A 173 -17.36 -6.43 0.15
C TYR A 173 -17.22 -7.70 -0.68
N HIS A 174 -17.04 -7.54 -1.99
CA HIS A 174 -16.80 -8.67 -2.89
C HIS A 174 -15.33 -9.05 -2.87
N LEU A 175 -15.04 -10.34 -2.74
CA LEU A 175 -13.69 -10.85 -2.57
C LEU A 175 -12.93 -10.95 -3.90
N HIS A 176 -13.49 -11.57 -4.95
CA HIS A 176 -12.81 -11.69 -6.27
C HIS A 176 -11.32 -12.09 -6.17
N ASN A 177 -10.99 -13.17 -5.47
CA ASN A 177 -9.61 -13.63 -5.22
C ASN A 177 -8.71 -12.63 -4.45
N SER A 178 -9.28 -11.60 -3.84
CA SER A 178 -8.52 -10.58 -3.12
C SER A 178 -8.22 -10.94 -1.66
N TRP A 179 -7.38 -10.13 -1.05
CA TRP A 179 -7.08 -10.18 0.37
C TRP A 179 -7.53 -8.88 1.03
N VAL A 180 -8.62 -8.95 1.79
CA VAL A 180 -9.17 -7.79 2.49
C VAL A 180 -8.71 -7.82 3.94
N SER A 181 -7.79 -6.93 4.28
CA SER A 181 -7.26 -6.79 5.65
C SER A 181 -8.20 -5.94 6.49
N VAL A 182 -8.84 -6.56 7.48
CA VAL A 182 -9.76 -5.94 8.41
C VAL A 182 -9.07 -5.71 9.75
N TYR A 183 -9.13 -4.48 10.25
CA TYR A 183 -8.62 -4.11 11.56
C TYR A 183 -9.76 -3.62 12.45
N ASN A 184 -9.57 -3.68 13.77
CA ASN A 184 -10.54 -3.13 14.70
C ASN A 184 -10.70 -1.61 14.55
N ARG A 185 -9.59 -0.88 14.35
CA ARG A 185 -9.55 0.58 14.38
C ARG A 185 -8.33 1.16 13.69
N GLN A 186 -8.50 2.33 13.06
CA GLN A 186 -7.43 3.07 12.41
C GLN A 186 -6.74 4.07 13.36
N ASN A 187 -7.50 4.87 14.09
CA ASN A 187 -6.98 5.98 14.91
C ASN A 187 -7.59 5.96 16.31
N GLU A 188 -6.73 6.07 17.33
CA GLU A 188 -7.12 6.13 18.76
C GLU A 188 -7.86 7.43 19.10
N ALA A 189 -7.59 8.53 18.37
CA ALA A 189 -8.17 9.84 18.66
C ALA A 189 -9.66 9.97 18.32
N LYS A 190 -10.19 9.12 17.41
CA LYS A 190 -11.62 9.09 17.12
C LYS A 190 -12.32 8.33 18.24
N HIS A 191 -13.49 8.78 18.71
CA HIS A 191 -14.26 7.96 19.65
C HIS A 191 -14.92 6.80 18.92
N VAL A 192 -14.83 5.58 19.44
CA VAL A 192 -15.62 4.46 18.92
C VAL A 192 -17.05 4.72 19.37
N THR A 193 -17.97 4.88 18.42
CA THR A 193 -19.40 5.05 18.70
C THR A 193 -20.18 3.75 18.57
N VAL A 194 -19.61 2.76 17.88
CA VAL A 194 -20.25 1.47 17.56
C VAL A 194 -19.84 0.39 18.55
N ASP A 195 -20.80 -0.14 19.31
CA ASP A 195 -20.61 -1.33 20.13
C ASP A 195 -20.54 -2.60 19.27
N LYS A 196 -21.21 -2.61 18.11
CA LYS A 196 -21.24 -3.75 17.19
C LYS A 196 -21.08 -3.34 15.73
N CYS A 197 -20.02 -3.84 15.09
CA CYS A 197 -19.77 -3.62 13.67
C CYS A 197 -19.74 -4.95 12.91
N GLY A 198 -20.42 -5.02 11.76
CA GLY A 198 -20.39 -6.20 10.88
C GLY A 198 -19.91 -5.84 9.49
N LEU A 199 -19.05 -6.64 8.87
CA LEU A 199 -18.65 -6.50 7.48
C LEU A 199 -19.02 -7.78 6.75
N ARG A 200 -19.81 -7.67 5.68
CA ARG A 200 -20.21 -8.83 4.87
C ARG A 200 -19.19 -9.05 3.76
N PHE A 201 -18.78 -10.28 3.57
CA PHE A 201 -17.87 -10.71 2.51
C PHE A 201 -18.57 -11.71 1.60
N GLU A 202 -18.45 -11.49 0.30
CA GLU A 202 -19.10 -12.31 -0.72
C GLU A 202 -18.10 -12.79 -1.75
N LYS A 203 -18.17 -14.08 -2.07
CA LYS A 203 -17.48 -14.66 -3.22
C LYS A 203 -18.45 -14.79 -4.39
N GLU A 204 -17.90 -14.92 -5.59
CA GLU A 204 -18.71 -15.16 -6.78
C GLU A 204 -19.48 -16.49 -6.66
N THR A 205 -20.80 -16.44 -6.83
CA THR A 205 -21.68 -17.61 -6.73
C THR A 205 -21.26 -18.70 -7.70
N GLY A 206 -21.20 -19.94 -7.20
CA GLY A 206 -20.84 -21.11 -8.01
C GLY A 206 -19.33 -21.32 -8.17
N ARG A 207 -18.47 -20.42 -7.69
CA ARG A 207 -17.04 -20.73 -7.57
C ARG A 207 -16.79 -21.76 -6.47
N ASN A 208 -15.95 -22.74 -6.79
CA ASN A 208 -15.48 -23.77 -5.86
C ASN A 208 -14.33 -23.25 -4.98
N THR A 209 -14.52 -22.07 -4.39
CA THR A 209 -13.63 -21.47 -3.38
C THR A 209 -14.39 -21.36 -2.07
N SER A 210 -13.68 -21.35 -0.95
CA SER A 210 -14.23 -21.13 0.38
C SER A 210 -13.91 -19.71 0.85
N ILE A 211 -14.86 -19.06 1.51
CA ILE A 211 -14.55 -17.83 2.25
C ILE A 211 -13.74 -18.21 3.49
N CYS A 212 -12.55 -17.66 3.60
CA CYS A 212 -11.62 -17.89 4.69
C CYS A 212 -11.34 -16.58 5.44
N PHE A 213 -11.18 -16.71 6.75
CA PHE A 213 -10.77 -15.65 7.66
C PHE A 213 -9.48 -16.08 8.36
N LEU A 214 -8.41 -15.31 8.16
CA LEU A 214 -7.15 -15.50 8.84
C LEU A 214 -7.00 -14.44 9.93
N TYR A 215 -7.01 -14.85 11.18
CA TYR A 215 -6.79 -13.98 12.33
C TYR A 215 -5.30 -13.92 12.68
N THR A 216 -4.78 -12.71 12.86
CA THR A 216 -3.44 -12.44 13.36
C THR A 216 -3.52 -11.47 14.55
N PRO A 217 -3.06 -11.88 15.74
CA PRO A 217 -2.97 -10.97 16.89
C PRO A 217 -1.87 -9.94 16.67
N MET A 218 -2.14 -8.69 17.00
CA MET A 218 -1.11 -7.64 17.04
C MET A 218 -0.60 -7.45 18.46
N GLU A 219 0.53 -6.75 18.63
CA GLU A 219 1.10 -6.54 19.96
C GLU A 219 0.13 -5.89 20.95
N SER A 220 -0.71 -4.99 20.46
CA SER A 220 -1.72 -4.27 21.22
C SER A 220 -2.88 -5.15 21.71
N VAL A 221 -3.08 -6.35 21.14
CA VAL A 221 -4.11 -7.29 21.61
C VAL A 221 -3.95 -7.63 23.10
N LYS A 222 -2.70 -7.66 23.59
CA LYS A 222 -2.37 -8.00 25.00
C LYS A 222 -2.92 -7.00 26.01
N TYR A 223 -3.20 -5.78 25.56
CA TYR A 223 -3.74 -4.70 26.38
C TYR A 223 -5.23 -4.46 26.13
N SER A 224 -5.84 -5.23 25.23
CA SER A 224 -7.26 -5.15 24.91
C SER A 224 -8.06 -6.19 25.70
N ARG A 225 -9.30 -5.83 26.04
CA ARG A 225 -10.27 -6.67 26.76
C ARG A 225 -11.67 -6.40 26.23
N ASP A 226 -12.62 -7.24 26.61
CA ASP A 226 -14.05 -7.00 26.41
C ASP A 226 -14.46 -6.83 24.94
N TRP A 227 -13.91 -7.68 24.07
CA TRP A 227 -14.31 -7.80 22.67
C TRP A 227 -14.56 -9.27 22.29
N ASN A 228 -15.47 -9.46 21.35
CA ASN A 228 -15.79 -10.73 20.71
C ASN A 228 -15.74 -10.54 19.19
N LEU A 229 -15.00 -11.41 18.51
CA LEU A 229 -15.01 -11.49 17.06
C LEU A 229 -15.79 -12.75 16.65
N SER A 230 -16.77 -12.60 15.76
CA SER A 230 -17.63 -13.70 15.32
C SER A 230 -17.73 -13.74 13.81
N VAL A 231 -17.79 -14.93 13.22
CA VAL A 231 -18.17 -15.15 11.83
C VAL A 231 -19.56 -15.77 11.82
N SER A 232 -20.47 -15.14 11.07
CA SER A 232 -21.88 -15.52 11.02
C SER A 232 -22.41 -15.59 9.60
N LYS A 233 -23.47 -16.38 9.39
CA LYS A 233 -24.21 -16.43 8.11
C LYS A 233 -25.00 -15.16 7.85
N GLU A 234 -25.41 -14.46 8.90
CA GLU A 234 -26.22 -13.25 8.84
C GLU A 234 -25.65 -12.21 9.80
N PHE A 235 -26.15 -10.97 9.77
CA PHE A 235 -25.78 -9.96 10.77
C PHE A 235 -26.48 -10.21 12.12
N LYS A 236 -26.32 -11.41 12.67
CA LYS A 236 -26.98 -11.91 13.89
C LYS A 236 -25.96 -12.58 14.80
N LEU A 237 -26.15 -12.40 16.11
CA LEU A 237 -25.31 -13.00 17.16
C LEU A 237 -26.01 -14.15 17.90
N ALA A 238 -27.15 -14.61 17.40
CA ALA A 238 -27.80 -15.80 17.95
C ALA A 238 -27.01 -17.04 17.54
N ALA A 239 -26.93 -18.02 18.45
CA ALA A 239 -26.00 -19.14 18.36
C ALA A 239 -26.16 -19.98 17.10
N GLU A 240 -27.37 -20.07 16.54
CA GLU A 240 -27.69 -20.79 15.32
C GLU A 240 -27.08 -20.18 14.05
N TYR A 241 -26.70 -18.89 14.09
CA TYR A 241 -26.09 -18.20 12.95
C TYR A 241 -24.56 -18.12 13.06
N ILE A 242 -24.01 -18.21 14.26
CA ILE A 242 -22.58 -18.11 14.52
C ILE A 242 -21.91 -19.42 14.10
N ILE A 243 -20.90 -19.32 13.24
CA ILE A 243 -20.12 -20.46 12.75
C ILE A 243 -18.76 -20.52 13.43
N TYR A 244 -18.20 -19.34 13.74
CA TYR A 244 -16.94 -19.20 14.45
C TYR A 244 -17.04 -18.03 15.43
N GLN A 245 -16.44 -18.18 16.61
CA GLN A 245 -16.35 -17.11 17.60
C GLN A 245 -14.99 -17.17 18.28
N LEU A 246 -14.42 -15.99 18.51
CA LEU A 246 -13.18 -15.76 19.22
C LEU A 246 -13.41 -14.66 20.24
N LYS A 247 -13.18 -14.99 21.51
CA LYS A 247 -13.27 -14.04 22.62
C LYS A 247 -11.88 -13.56 23.03
N TRP A 248 -11.83 -12.38 23.64
CA TRP A 248 -10.57 -11.78 24.09
C TRP A 248 -9.76 -12.66 25.08
N ASP A 249 -10.43 -13.50 25.86
CA ASP A 249 -9.83 -14.40 26.86
C ASP A 249 -9.52 -15.81 26.33
N ASP A 250 -9.90 -16.12 25.10
CA ASP A 250 -9.58 -17.40 24.47
C ASP A 250 -8.06 -17.54 24.26
N ALA A 251 -7.53 -18.74 24.51
CA ALA A 251 -6.11 -19.01 24.23
C ALA A 251 -5.75 -18.76 22.76
N LYS A 252 -6.67 -19.08 21.83
CA LYS A 252 -6.52 -18.85 20.39
C LYS A 252 -6.40 -17.37 20.02
N ALA A 253 -6.91 -16.45 20.85
CA ALA A 253 -6.81 -15.01 20.55
C ALA A 253 -5.37 -14.49 20.60
N LYS A 254 -4.45 -15.29 21.15
CA LYS A 254 -3.02 -14.99 21.24
C LYS A 254 -2.19 -15.64 20.13
N GLU A 255 -2.82 -16.36 19.22
CA GLU A 255 -2.15 -17.14 18.17
C GLU A 255 -2.74 -16.82 16.80
N THR A 256 -1.89 -16.80 15.77
CA THR A 256 -2.35 -16.72 14.38
C THR A 256 -3.03 -18.02 13.99
N HIS A 257 -4.22 -17.93 13.42
CA HIS A 257 -4.97 -19.09 12.94
C HIS A 257 -5.88 -18.70 11.79
N ALA A 258 -6.25 -19.68 10.98
CA ALA A 258 -7.21 -19.51 9.91
C ALA A 258 -8.47 -20.33 10.21
N TRP A 259 -9.57 -19.90 9.62
CA TRP A 259 -10.81 -20.65 9.57
C TRP A 259 -11.42 -20.47 8.18
N CYS A 260 -11.85 -21.56 7.56
CA CYS A 260 -12.50 -21.54 6.26
C CYS A 260 -13.90 -22.13 6.34
N ALA A 261 -14.84 -21.48 5.64
CA ALA A 261 -16.18 -22.00 5.47
C ALA A 261 -16.21 -23.18 4.50
N ASN A 262 -17.34 -23.89 4.48
CA ASN A 262 -17.64 -24.81 3.38
C ASN A 262 -17.80 -23.99 2.08
N GLY A 263 -17.23 -24.47 0.97
CA GLY A 263 -17.26 -23.79 -0.33
C GLY A 263 -18.67 -23.54 -0.90
N SER A 264 -19.71 -24.17 -0.33
CA SER A 264 -21.11 -23.88 -0.64
C SER A 264 -21.65 -22.57 -0.04
N ILE A 265 -20.92 -21.93 0.86
CA ILE A 265 -21.32 -20.66 1.50
C ILE A 265 -20.75 -19.49 0.70
N ASP A 266 -21.63 -18.74 0.04
CA ASP A 266 -21.24 -17.61 -0.82
C ASP A 266 -21.12 -16.27 -0.08
N SER A 267 -21.65 -16.17 1.15
CA SER A 267 -21.68 -14.92 1.92
C SER A 267 -21.51 -15.18 3.41
N LEU A 268 -20.65 -14.40 4.06
CA LEU A 268 -20.41 -14.44 5.50
C LEU A 268 -20.24 -13.04 6.07
N VAL A 269 -20.53 -12.89 7.35
CA VAL A 269 -20.41 -11.62 8.06
C VAL A 269 -19.39 -11.77 9.19
N LEU A 270 -18.33 -10.96 9.14
CA LEU A 270 -17.39 -10.78 10.23
C LEU A 270 -17.95 -9.70 11.17
N ILE A 271 -18.18 -10.05 12.43
CA ILE A 271 -18.80 -9.18 13.43
C ILE A 271 -17.82 -8.97 14.58
N LEU A 272 -17.50 -7.70 14.86
CA LEU A 272 -16.82 -7.27 16.07
C LEU A 272 -17.88 -6.72 17.02
N GLU A 273 -18.04 -7.37 18.16
CA GLU A 273 -18.86 -6.92 19.27
C GLU A 273 -17.95 -6.49 20.43
N ARG A 274 -18.21 -5.31 20.98
CA ARG A 274 -17.49 -4.76 22.12
C ARG A 274 -18.41 -4.84 23.33
N THR A 275 -18.01 -5.56 24.36
CA THR A 275 -18.83 -5.87 25.54
C THR A 275 -18.53 -4.98 26.75
N GLY A 276 -17.43 -4.23 26.70
CA GLY A 276 -17.05 -3.23 27.70
C GLY A 276 -17.96 -1.99 27.68
N LYS A 277 -17.77 -1.05 28.63
CA LYS A 277 -18.54 0.22 28.66
C LYS A 277 -17.73 1.43 28.18
N ASN A 278 -16.44 1.28 27.87
CA ASN A 278 -15.55 2.40 27.58
C ASN A 278 -14.57 2.10 26.43
N PHE A 279 -15.11 2.07 25.20
CA PHE A 279 -14.35 1.75 23.97
C PHE A 279 -13.40 2.86 23.50
N SER A 280 -13.51 4.06 24.10
CA SER A 280 -12.66 5.21 23.77
C SER A 280 -11.16 4.96 23.98
N GLN A 281 -10.80 3.93 24.73
CA GLN A 281 -9.41 3.55 25.03
C GLN A 281 -8.96 2.27 24.30
N GLU A 282 -9.76 1.76 23.36
CA GLU A 282 -9.40 0.60 22.56
C GLU A 282 -8.13 0.90 21.73
N PRO A 283 -7.05 0.10 21.86
CA PRO A 283 -5.84 0.30 21.08
C PRO A 283 -6.13 0.20 19.57
N LYS A 284 -5.42 0.99 18.76
CA LYS A 284 -5.48 0.80 17.30
C LYS A 284 -4.89 -0.56 16.91
N GLN A 285 -5.44 -1.12 15.83
CA GLN A 285 -4.94 -2.33 15.18
C GLN A 285 -4.61 -3.45 16.17
N MET A 286 -5.53 -3.80 17.07
CA MET A 286 -5.34 -4.86 18.07
C MET A 286 -5.29 -6.25 17.44
N PHE A 287 -5.94 -6.42 16.30
CA PHE A 287 -5.86 -7.62 15.48
C PHE A 287 -5.88 -7.21 14.01
N GLN A 288 -5.50 -8.16 13.16
CA GLN A 288 -5.82 -8.16 11.74
C GLN A 288 -6.57 -9.44 11.41
N VAL A 289 -7.64 -9.30 10.64
CA VAL A 289 -8.34 -10.42 10.03
C VAL A 289 -8.23 -10.26 8.52
N ILE A 290 -7.66 -11.24 7.82
CA ILE A 290 -7.67 -11.25 6.35
C ILE A 290 -8.86 -12.08 5.91
N ALA A 291 -9.79 -11.45 5.19
CA ALA A 291 -10.88 -12.13 4.50
C ALA A 291 -10.48 -12.38 3.04
N THR A 292 -10.66 -13.61 2.56
CA THR A 292 -10.30 -14.02 1.18
C THR A 292 -11.14 -15.21 0.74
N ASP A 293 -11.34 -15.37 -0.57
CA ASP A 293 -11.89 -16.58 -1.18
C ASP A 293 -10.75 -17.48 -1.68
N HIS A 294 -10.58 -18.62 -1.02
CA HIS A 294 -9.43 -19.50 -1.21
C HIS A 294 -9.87 -20.88 -1.69
N SER A 295 -9.15 -21.47 -2.65
CA SER A 295 -9.45 -22.81 -3.17
C SER A 295 -8.75 -23.93 -2.39
N GLY A 296 -7.84 -23.60 -1.47
CA GLY A 296 -7.06 -24.56 -0.69
C GLY A 296 -7.57 -24.78 0.73
N THR A 297 -6.75 -25.43 1.55
CA THR A 297 -7.03 -25.66 2.98
C THR A 297 -6.56 -24.51 3.86
N GLU A 298 -7.02 -24.48 5.10
CA GLU A 298 -6.56 -23.53 6.13
C GLU A 298 -5.03 -23.55 6.29
N GLU A 299 -4.40 -24.72 6.24
CA GLU A 299 -2.94 -24.86 6.34
C GLU A 299 -2.23 -24.23 5.14
N SER A 300 -2.76 -24.42 3.93
CA SER A 300 -2.19 -23.82 2.72
C SER A 300 -2.32 -22.29 2.74
N LEU A 301 -3.44 -21.77 3.26
CA LEU A 301 -3.63 -20.33 3.45
C LEU A 301 -2.62 -19.77 4.45
N MET A 302 -2.46 -20.45 5.59
CA MET A 302 -1.46 -20.08 6.61
C MET A 302 -0.02 -20.13 6.09
N GLN A 303 0.30 -21.03 5.16
CA GLN A 303 1.61 -21.09 4.50
C GLN A 303 1.81 -19.92 3.53
N SER A 304 0.79 -19.54 2.77
CA SER A 304 0.87 -18.43 1.82
C SER A 304 1.25 -17.10 2.51
N LEU A 305 0.72 -16.86 3.71
CA LEU A 305 1.06 -15.69 4.52
C LEU A 305 2.54 -15.65 4.94
N LYS A 306 3.11 -16.80 5.29
CA LYS A 306 4.53 -16.89 5.67
C LYS A 306 5.44 -16.54 4.49
N HIS A 307 5.05 -17.00 3.30
CA HIS A 307 5.84 -16.77 2.10
C HIS A 307 5.80 -15.29 1.65
N ASP A 308 4.64 -14.64 1.73
CA ASP A 308 4.52 -13.20 1.41
C ASP A 308 5.35 -12.33 2.36
N ASN A 309 5.35 -12.62 3.67
CA ASN A 309 6.13 -11.88 4.65
C ASN A 309 7.65 -12.08 4.48
N GLU A 310 8.09 -13.24 3.99
CA GLU A 310 9.51 -13.52 3.75
C GLU A 310 10.03 -12.89 2.44
N ASN A 311 9.20 -12.86 1.39
CA ASN A 311 9.62 -12.38 0.07
C ASN A 311 9.84 -10.85 0.02
N ASP A 312 9.03 -10.06 0.72
CA ASP A 312 9.17 -8.59 0.75
C ASP A 312 10.49 -8.14 1.42
N CYS A 313 10.97 -8.87 2.43
CA CYS A 313 12.24 -8.58 3.11
C CYS A 313 13.45 -9.22 2.42
N SER A 314 13.31 -10.44 1.89
CA SER A 314 14.43 -11.23 1.38
C SER A 314 15.00 -10.68 0.07
N TYR A 315 14.14 -10.30 -0.88
CA TYR A 315 14.59 -9.83 -2.19
C TYR A 315 15.33 -8.48 -2.11
N VAL A 316 14.83 -7.57 -1.27
CA VAL A 316 15.46 -6.28 -1.00
C VAL A 316 16.80 -6.47 -0.28
N TYR A 317 16.86 -7.39 0.70
CA TYR A 317 18.11 -7.71 1.41
C TYR A 317 19.18 -8.24 0.45
N ILE A 318 18.80 -9.14 -0.47
CA ILE A 318 19.71 -9.67 -1.50
C ILE A 318 20.23 -8.56 -2.41
N ILE A 319 19.38 -7.66 -2.89
CA ILE A 319 19.79 -6.52 -3.74
C ILE A 319 20.76 -5.60 -3.00
N VAL A 320 20.46 -5.25 -1.74
CA VAL A 320 21.34 -4.40 -0.92
C VAL A 320 22.70 -5.06 -0.71
N VAL A 321 22.73 -6.36 -0.41
CA VAL A 321 23.99 -7.12 -0.27
C VAL A 321 24.79 -7.10 -1.56
N ILE A 322 24.15 -7.31 -2.72
CA ILE A 322 24.83 -7.25 -4.03
C ILE A 322 25.39 -5.86 -4.29
N LEU A 323 24.62 -4.79 -4.04
CA LEU A 323 25.08 -3.41 -4.21
C LEU A 323 26.30 -3.09 -3.32
N VAL A 324 26.30 -3.53 -2.06
CA VAL A 324 27.44 -3.36 -1.15
C VAL A 324 28.67 -4.10 -1.67
N ILE A 325 28.50 -5.33 -2.18
CA ILE A 325 29.61 -6.10 -2.77
C ILE A 325 30.18 -5.38 -4.00
N VAL A 326 29.33 -4.90 -4.90
CA VAL A 326 29.77 -4.17 -6.11
C VAL A 326 30.53 -2.89 -5.74
N LEU A 327 30.04 -2.11 -4.77
CA LEU A 327 30.71 -0.91 -4.28
C LEU A 327 32.06 -1.23 -3.63
N MET A 328 32.16 -2.32 -2.86
CA MET A 328 33.42 -2.78 -2.27
C MET A 328 34.43 -3.18 -3.34
N ILE A 329 34.00 -3.90 -4.37
CA ILE A 329 34.86 -4.28 -5.51
C ILE A 329 35.34 -3.02 -6.24
N ALA A 330 34.44 -2.09 -6.56
CA ALA A 330 34.78 -0.83 -7.22
C ALA A 330 35.79 -0.03 -6.39
N PHE A 331 35.61 0.04 -5.07
CA PHE A 331 36.54 0.70 -4.16
C PHE A 331 37.93 0.03 -4.17
N VAL A 332 38.01 -1.30 -4.14
CA VAL A 332 39.29 -2.03 -4.23
C VAL A 332 39.99 -1.80 -5.57
N VAL A 333 39.24 -1.76 -6.67
CA VAL A 333 39.77 -1.47 -8.01
C VAL A 333 40.32 -0.05 -8.07
N LEU A 334 39.54 0.95 -7.62
CA LEU A 334 39.99 2.34 -7.55
C LEU A 334 41.21 2.51 -6.65
N PHE A 335 41.25 1.82 -5.51
CA PHE A 335 42.39 1.84 -4.60
C PHE A 335 43.65 1.22 -5.24
N LYS A 336 43.50 0.09 -5.95
CA LYS A 336 44.61 -0.54 -6.70
C LYS A 336 45.10 0.36 -7.84
N MET A 337 44.20 0.99 -8.60
CA MET A 337 44.55 1.92 -9.66
C MET A 337 45.31 3.14 -9.12
N LYS A 338 44.83 3.72 -8.00
CA LYS A 338 45.51 4.83 -7.33
C LYS A 338 46.90 4.42 -6.85
N ASN A 339 47.05 3.23 -6.26
CA ASN A 339 48.34 2.75 -5.77
C ASN A 339 49.33 2.44 -6.92
N GLN A 340 48.85 1.95 -8.07
CA GLN A 340 49.68 1.77 -9.26
C GLN A 340 50.11 3.10 -9.89
N LEU A 341 49.20 4.08 -9.96
CA LEU A 341 49.54 5.44 -10.42
C LEU A 341 50.54 6.12 -9.49
N PHE A 342 50.37 5.95 -8.17
CA PHE A 342 51.30 6.48 -7.17
C PHE A 342 52.69 5.82 -7.28
N LYS A 343 52.76 4.50 -7.49
CA LYS A 343 54.03 3.81 -7.75
C LYS A 343 54.72 4.29 -9.04
N LYS A 344 53.96 4.54 -10.12
CA LYS A 344 54.53 5.08 -11.37
C LYS A 344 55.04 6.52 -11.21
N MET A 345 54.34 7.36 -10.46
CA MET A 345 54.76 8.76 -10.23
C MET A 345 55.97 8.89 -9.29
N PHE A 346 56.10 8.04 -8.26
CA PHE A 346 57.17 8.20 -7.26
C PHE A 346 58.40 7.32 -7.47
N PHE A 347 58.30 6.21 -8.20
CA PHE A 347 59.44 5.30 -8.45
C PHE A 347 59.92 5.28 -9.92
N GLY A 348 59.29 6.04 -10.82
CA GLY A 348 59.62 6.06 -12.25
C GLY A 348 60.91 6.78 -12.64
N GLU A 349 61.44 7.67 -11.79
CA GLU A 349 62.58 8.54 -12.16
C GLU A 349 63.82 8.43 -11.25
N TYR A 350 63.80 7.61 -10.19
CA TYR A 350 64.90 7.58 -9.21
C TYR A 350 66.04 6.58 -9.50
N THR A 351 66.09 5.93 -10.67
CA THR A 351 67.17 4.98 -11.04
C THR A 351 67.78 5.22 -12.42
N ARG A 352 67.94 6.48 -12.86
CA ARG A 352 68.75 6.81 -14.05
C ARG A 352 69.48 8.16 -13.95
N ALA A 353 70.35 8.31 -12.96
CA ALA A 353 71.47 9.24 -13.06
C ALA A 353 72.49 8.94 -11.96
N HIS A 354 73.51 8.15 -12.30
CA HIS A 354 74.90 8.27 -11.85
C HIS A 354 75.62 6.92 -11.94
N ASN A 355 76.30 6.69 -13.06
CA ASN A 355 77.72 6.33 -12.95
C ASN A 355 78.46 6.80 -14.21
N PRO A 356 79.41 7.75 -14.09
CA PRO A 356 80.26 8.21 -15.17
C PRO A 356 81.59 7.43 -15.20
N GLY A 357 82.15 7.27 -16.40
CA GLY A 357 83.53 6.79 -16.62
C GLY A 357 83.64 5.27 -16.73
N GLY A 358 84.22 4.69 -17.76
CA GLY A 358 85.00 5.20 -18.87
C GLY A 358 85.87 4.05 -19.38
N LYS A 359 86.00 3.92 -20.71
CA LYS A 359 87.15 3.41 -21.49
C LYS A 359 87.80 2.09 -21.02
N GLU A 360 87.86 1.02 -21.81
CA GLU A 360 88.71 0.88 -23.02
C GLU A 360 88.42 -0.51 -23.63
N SER A 361 88.23 -0.62 -24.95
CA SER A 361 89.24 -1.06 -25.95
C SER A 361 89.25 -2.57 -26.27
N LYS A 362 88.77 -2.83 -27.50
CA LYS A 362 89.34 -3.70 -28.55
C LYS A 362 89.32 -5.24 -28.44
N LYS A 363 88.90 -5.78 -29.60
CA LYS A 363 89.44 -6.91 -30.38
C LYS A 363 89.24 -8.31 -29.79
N SER A 364 88.37 -9.11 -30.39
CA SER A 364 88.53 -9.91 -31.63
C SER A 364 89.25 -11.23 -31.38
N GLU A 365 88.49 -12.31 -31.61
CA GLU A 365 88.92 -13.64 -32.06
C GLU A 365 89.89 -14.44 -31.17
N PHE A 366 89.50 -15.64 -30.75
CA PHE A 366 89.76 -16.84 -31.56
C PHE A 366 89.05 -18.08 -30.97
N ASN A 367 88.76 -19.00 -31.90
CA ASN A 367 88.25 -20.35 -31.71
C ASN A 367 89.22 -21.23 -30.90
N LEU A 368 88.69 -22.02 -29.95
CA LEU A 368 88.63 -23.49 -29.93
C LEU A 368 88.03 -23.98 -28.62
#